data_AF-A0A2N9MH44-F1
#
_entry.id   AF-A0A2N9MH44-F1
#
_cell.length_a   1.000
_cell.length_b   1.000
_cell.length_c   1.000
_cell.angle_alpha   90.00
_cell.angle_beta   90.00
_cell.angle_gamma   90.00
#
_symmetry.space_group_name_H-M   'P 1'
#
loop_
_entity.id
_entity.type
_entity.pdbx_description
1 polymer ?
#
loop_
_entity_poly.entity_id
_entity_poly.type
_entity_poly.pdbx_seq_one_letter_code
_entity_poly.pdbx_strand_id
1 'polypeptide(L)'
;MGFHHPRRRRVLQDLRANDYPDATSTPRVTFGAVKPYRDKTEAPVPYATTSGGLYHLAANRDPYQIPPRWVEGKALLDLVMPFNFASTCDITDGSSGSPAVNAQGEIVGMVFDGNIESLALTYAYSDDQARAVHVASQAIVEVLRKLYKTPALLRELGVPAVHGPTPP
;
A
#
# COMPACT_ATOMS: atom_id res chain seq x y z
N MET A 1 -33.91 -9.21 -13.71
CA MET A 1 -34.64 -7.92 -13.78
C MET A 1 -33.75 -6.88 -13.13
N GLY A 2 -33.50 -5.73 -13.78
CA GLY A 2 -32.75 -4.62 -13.17
C GLY A 2 -31.93 -3.77 -14.13
N PHE A 3 -32.62 -2.97 -14.95
CA PHE A 3 -32.23 -1.69 -15.59
C PHE A 3 -30.88 -1.53 -16.32
N HIS A 4 -30.99 -1.69 -17.64
CA HIS A 4 -30.15 -1.07 -18.67
C HIS A 4 -30.47 0.44 -18.75
N HIS A 5 -29.49 1.33 -18.59
CA HIS A 5 -29.66 2.76 -18.91
C HIS A 5 -28.64 3.21 -19.97
N PRO A 6 -29.06 3.39 -21.24
CA PRO A 6 -28.17 3.73 -22.33
C PRO A 6 -28.06 5.26 -22.47
N ARG A 7 -27.22 5.90 -21.66
CA ARG A 7 -26.77 7.30 -21.88
C ARG A 7 -25.34 7.52 -21.37
N ARG A 8 -24.34 6.91 -22.04
CA ARG A 8 -22.90 7.21 -21.83
C ARG A 8 -22.11 7.16 -23.14
N ARG A 9 -22.58 7.86 -24.19
CA ARG A 9 -21.80 8.02 -25.44
C ARG A 9 -21.98 9.40 -26.04
N ARG A 10 -21.47 10.47 -25.40
CA ARG A 10 -21.17 11.73 -26.12
C ARG A 10 -20.35 12.78 -25.37
N VAL A 11 -19.25 12.41 -24.72
CA VAL A 11 -18.28 13.43 -24.24
C VAL A 11 -16.80 13.02 -24.44
N LEU A 12 -16.49 11.77 -24.83
CA LEU A 12 -15.12 11.24 -24.76
C LEU A 12 -14.36 11.15 -26.10
N GLN A 13 -14.76 11.88 -27.15
CA GLN A 13 -14.08 11.78 -28.46
C GLN A 13 -12.95 12.80 -28.70
N ASP A 14 -12.75 13.79 -27.82
CA ASP A 14 -11.84 14.92 -28.10
C ASP A 14 -10.62 15.06 -27.17
N LEU A 15 -10.32 14.07 -26.32
CA LEU A 15 -9.08 14.06 -25.55
C LEU A 15 -8.26 12.83 -25.94
N ARG A 16 -7.15 13.04 -26.66
CA ARG A 16 -6.14 11.99 -26.89
C ARG A 16 -5.44 11.66 -25.57
N ALA A 17 -6.12 10.92 -24.70
CA ALA A 17 -5.52 10.28 -23.56
C ALA A 17 -5.08 8.87 -23.96
N ASN A 18 -4.05 8.38 -23.28
CA ASN A 18 -3.53 7.04 -23.40
C ASN A 18 -4.59 6.06 -22.84
N ASP A 19 -5.65 5.80 -23.61
CA ASP A 19 -6.85 5.08 -23.15
C ASP A 19 -6.55 3.59 -22.96
N TYR A 20 -6.34 3.17 -21.70
CA TYR A 20 -6.43 1.76 -21.32
C TYR A 20 -7.90 1.41 -21.00
N PRO A 21 -8.35 0.18 -21.29
CA PRO A 21 -9.75 -0.19 -21.08
C PRO A 21 -10.13 -0.12 -19.60
N ASP A 22 -11.40 0.17 -19.31
CA ASP A 22 -11.95 0.12 -17.93
C ASP A 22 -11.63 -1.22 -17.24
N ALA A 23 -11.53 -1.20 -15.91
CA ALA A 23 -11.38 -2.41 -15.11
C ALA A 23 -12.63 -3.30 -15.24
N THR A 24 -12.43 -4.57 -15.57
CA THR A 24 -13.51 -5.56 -15.82
C THR A 24 -13.30 -6.86 -15.03
N SER A 25 -12.65 -6.77 -13.87
CA SER A 25 -12.23 -7.95 -13.07
C SER A 25 -11.32 -8.92 -13.85
N THR A 26 -10.51 -8.36 -14.76
CA THR A 26 -9.48 -9.08 -15.51
C THR A 26 -8.09 -8.60 -15.06
N PRO A 27 -7.03 -9.43 -15.13
CA PRO A 27 -5.69 -9.01 -14.71
C PRO A 27 -5.21 -7.77 -15.46
N ARG A 28 -4.58 -6.84 -14.72
CA ARG A 28 -3.98 -5.59 -15.23
C ARG A 28 -2.64 -5.34 -14.57
N VAL A 29 -1.82 -4.50 -15.20
CA VAL A 29 -0.54 -4.03 -14.67
C VAL A 29 -0.55 -2.50 -14.74
N THR A 30 -0.18 -1.86 -13.64
CA THR A 30 0.07 -0.42 -13.55
C THR A 30 1.50 -0.19 -13.08
N PHE A 31 2.06 0.96 -13.43
CA PHE A 31 3.39 1.39 -12.98
C PHE A 31 3.28 2.77 -12.33
N GLY A 32 4.18 3.06 -11.41
CA GLY A 32 4.21 4.33 -10.69
C GLY A 32 5.47 4.48 -9.85
N ALA A 33 5.64 5.65 -9.27
CA ALA A 33 6.74 5.95 -8.36
C ALA A 33 6.22 6.06 -6.92
N VAL A 34 7.06 5.70 -5.95
CA VAL A 34 6.84 6.06 -4.55
C VAL A 34 6.98 7.58 -4.43
N LYS A 35 5.93 8.28 -3.98
CA LYS A 35 5.86 9.74 -4.07
C LYS A 35 5.07 10.33 -2.90
N PRO A 36 5.59 11.36 -2.19
CA PRO A 36 4.79 12.10 -1.21
C PRO A 36 3.64 12.83 -1.90
N TYR A 37 2.68 13.33 -1.13
CA TYR A 37 1.56 14.11 -1.66
C TYR A 37 1.18 15.24 -0.72
N ARG A 38 0.26 16.11 -1.16
CA ARG A 38 -0.41 17.08 -0.30
C ARG A 38 -1.86 16.68 -0.14
N ASP A 39 -2.37 16.67 1.08
CA ASP A 39 -3.78 16.38 1.33
C ASP A 39 -4.68 17.54 0.88
N LYS A 40 -6.00 17.38 1.02
CA LYS A 40 -6.99 18.43 0.70
C LYS A 40 -6.80 19.76 1.46
N THR A 41 -6.01 19.79 2.52
CA THR A 41 -5.69 21.00 3.29
C THR A 41 -4.34 21.61 2.90
N GLU A 42 -3.70 21.10 1.84
CA GLU A 42 -2.35 21.42 1.39
C GLU A 42 -1.22 20.99 2.36
N ALA A 43 -1.56 20.21 3.39
CA ALA A 43 -0.58 19.71 4.33
C ALA A 43 0.29 18.63 3.66
N PRO A 44 1.63 18.66 3.85
CA PRO A 44 2.51 17.66 3.25
C PRO A 44 2.32 16.31 3.95
N VAL A 45 2.12 15.27 3.15
CA VAL A 45 2.06 13.87 3.59
C VAL A 45 3.28 13.13 3.03
N PRO A 46 4.15 12.56 3.88
CA PRO A 46 5.31 11.82 3.43
C PRO A 46 4.90 10.56 2.64
N TYR A 47 5.80 10.06 1.81
CA TYR A 47 5.52 8.85 1.02
C TYR A 47 5.39 7.59 1.88
N ALA A 48 5.87 7.60 3.13
CA ALA A 48 5.84 6.44 4.01
C ALA A 48 5.48 6.83 5.44
N THR A 49 4.76 5.93 6.10
CA THR A 49 4.59 5.94 7.57
C THR A 49 5.64 5.04 8.20
N THR A 50 5.82 5.12 9.52
CA THR A 50 6.74 4.25 10.25
C THR A 50 6.01 3.33 11.23
N SER A 51 6.64 2.21 11.61
CA SER A 51 6.13 1.32 12.66
C SER A 51 5.89 2.06 13.98
N GLY A 52 6.68 3.10 14.27
CA GLY A 52 6.49 3.98 15.42
C GLY A 52 5.20 4.80 15.37
N GLY A 53 4.74 5.18 14.17
CA GLY A 53 3.49 5.91 13.96
C GLY A 53 2.26 5.16 14.47
N LEU A 54 2.23 3.83 14.34
CA LEU A 54 1.19 2.96 14.91
C LEU A 54 1.05 3.18 16.43
N TYR A 55 2.18 3.23 17.16
CA TYR A 55 2.18 3.45 18.60
C TYR A 55 1.85 4.89 19.01
N HIS A 56 2.06 5.85 18.12
CA HIS A 56 1.65 7.25 18.35
C HIS A 56 0.12 7.40 18.30
N LEU A 57 -0.54 6.62 17.44
CA LEU A 57 -2.00 6.63 17.29
C LEU A 57 -2.72 5.75 18.33
N ALA A 58 -2.00 4.92 19.08
CA ALA A 58 -2.56 3.95 20.01
C ALA A 58 -3.50 4.58 21.05
N ALA A 59 -4.65 3.96 21.29
CA ALA A 59 -5.56 4.31 22.37
C ALA A 59 -6.16 3.05 23.02
N ASN A 60 -6.70 3.18 24.23
CA ASN A 60 -7.36 2.06 24.92
C ASN A 60 -8.81 1.83 24.46
N ARG A 61 -9.11 2.11 23.18
CA ARG A 61 -10.44 1.96 22.58
C ARG A 61 -10.34 1.79 21.07
N ASP A 62 -11.37 1.15 20.50
CA ASP A 62 -11.52 1.05 19.05
C ASP A 62 -11.61 2.44 18.38
N PRO A 63 -11.11 2.59 17.14
CA PRO A 63 -10.39 1.59 16.34
C PRO A 63 -8.88 1.52 16.64
N TYR A 64 -8.40 2.21 17.67
CA TYR A 64 -6.97 2.42 17.93
C TYR A 64 -6.40 1.49 19.01
N GLN A 65 -7.15 0.48 19.42
CA GLN A 65 -6.69 -0.52 20.37
C GLN A 65 -5.68 -1.47 19.72
N ILE A 66 -4.46 -1.48 20.26
CA ILE A 66 -3.39 -2.35 19.76
C ILE A 66 -3.47 -3.72 20.46
N PRO A 67 -3.34 -4.85 19.73
CA PRO A 67 -3.32 -6.18 20.33
C PRO A 67 -2.17 -6.37 21.34
N PRO A 68 -2.34 -7.13 22.43
CA PRO A 68 -1.32 -7.30 23.48
C PRO A 68 0.07 -7.70 22.96
N ARG A 69 0.14 -8.61 21.99
CA ARG A 69 1.40 -9.03 21.34
C ARG A 69 2.21 -7.87 20.77
N TRP A 70 1.55 -6.87 20.21
CA TRP A 70 2.19 -5.70 19.62
C TRP A 70 2.60 -4.69 20.70
N VAL A 71 1.85 -4.59 21.79
CA VAL A 71 2.21 -3.78 22.96
C VAL A 71 3.47 -4.34 23.63
N GLU A 72 3.45 -5.61 23.97
CA GLU A 72 4.56 -6.33 24.62
C GLU A 72 5.81 -6.38 23.73
N GLY A 73 5.60 -6.56 22.42
CA GLY A 73 6.67 -6.70 21.45
C GLY A 73 7.24 -5.39 20.91
N LYS A 74 6.74 -4.22 21.35
CA LYS A 74 7.18 -2.91 20.84
C LYS A 74 8.70 -2.73 20.86
N ALA A 75 9.35 -3.15 21.94
CA ALA A 75 10.80 -3.02 22.12
C ALA A 75 11.63 -3.88 21.15
N LEU A 76 11.00 -4.84 20.46
CA LEU A 76 11.66 -5.68 19.47
C LEU A 76 11.68 -5.02 18.08
N LEU A 77 10.72 -4.16 17.79
CA LEU A 77 10.53 -3.55 16.48
C LEU A 77 11.48 -2.38 16.24
N ASP A 78 11.91 -2.22 14.99
CA ASP A 78 12.50 -0.99 14.49
C ASP A 78 11.37 0.03 14.25
N LEU A 79 11.26 1.00 15.16
CA LEU A 79 10.18 1.99 15.13
C LEU A 79 10.33 3.03 14.00
N VAL A 80 11.46 3.09 13.31
CA VAL A 80 11.64 3.97 12.15
C VAL A 80 11.46 3.24 10.82
N MET A 81 11.32 1.91 10.83
CA MET A 81 11.06 1.12 9.63
C MET A 81 9.76 1.59 8.94
N PRO A 82 9.75 1.74 7.60
CA PRO A 82 8.53 2.02 6.86
C PRO A 82 7.46 0.95 7.12
N PHE A 83 6.26 1.37 7.53
CA PHE A 83 5.14 0.45 7.79
C PHE A 83 4.21 0.36 6.58
N ASN A 84 3.72 1.51 6.12
CA ASN A 84 3.00 1.65 4.86
C ASN A 84 3.71 2.66 3.96
N PHE A 85 3.46 2.59 2.65
CA PHE A 85 3.94 3.59 1.70
C PHE A 85 2.92 3.90 0.61
N ALA A 86 3.09 5.07 -0.01
CA ALA A 86 2.24 5.65 -1.02
C ALA A 86 2.96 5.69 -2.37
N SER A 87 2.23 5.39 -3.44
CA SER A 87 2.75 5.43 -4.82
C SER A 87 1.74 6.04 -5.79
N THR A 88 2.20 6.42 -6.98
CA THR A 88 1.34 6.93 -8.06
C THR A 88 0.68 5.82 -8.90
N CYS A 89 0.78 4.55 -8.50
CA CYS A 89 0.12 3.45 -9.22
C CYS A 89 -1.40 3.68 -9.28
N ASP A 90 -2.00 3.44 -10.45
CA ASP A 90 -3.44 3.52 -10.63
C ASP A 90 -4.11 2.24 -10.15
N ILE A 91 -4.90 2.35 -9.09
CA ILE A 91 -5.62 1.23 -8.48
C ILE A 91 -7.10 1.55 -8.38
N THR A 92 -7.90 0.49 -8.39
CA THR A 92 -9.34 0.55 -8.15
C THR A 92 -9.78 -0.69 -7.37
N ASP A 93 -11.07 -0.81 -7.09
CA ASP A 93 -11.66 -1.97 -6.43
C ASP A 93 -11.21 -3.27 -7.11
N GLY A 94 -10.79 -4.24 -6.31
CA GLY A 94 -10.19 -5.50 -6.78
C GLY A 94 -8.66 -5.49 -6.87
N SER A 95 -8.00 -4.34 -6.67
CA SER A 95 -6.53 -4.28 -6.59
C SER A 95 -5.98 -4.72 -5.23
N SER A 96 -6.81 -4.81 -4.19
CA SER A 96 -6.40 -5.24 -2.84
C SER A 96 -5.72 -6.62 -2.89
N GLY A 97 -4.56 -6.74 -2.25
CA GLY A 97 -3.72 -7.94 -2.28
C GLY A 97 -2.75 -8.01 -3.46
N SER A 98 -2.78 -7.06 -4.40
CA SER A 98 -1.83 -7.03 -5.52
C SER A 98 -0.40 -6.79 -5.03
N PRO A 99 0.59 -7.56 -5.51
CA PRO A 99 1.98 -7.33 -5.17
C PRO A 99 2.52 -6.07 -5.85
N ALA A 100 3.22 -5.23 -5.10
CA ALA A 100 4.06 -4.17 -5.66
C ALA A 100 5.49 -4.69 -5.81
N VAL A 101 6.06 -4.56 -7.01
CA VAL A 101 7.42 -5.02 -7.32
C VAL A 101 8.33 -3.86 -7.71
N ASN A 102 9.61 -3.94 -7.36
CA ASN A 102 10.62 -2.98 -7.81
C ASN A 102 11.10 -3.30 -9.25
N ALA A 103 12.03 -2.50 -9.77
CA ALA A 103 12.59 -2.67 -11.11
C ALA A 103 13.37 -3.99 -11.31
N GLN A 104 13.71 -4.68 -10.22
CA GLN A 104 14.36 -5.99 -10.21
C GLN A 104 13.36 -7.15 -10.11
N GLY A 105 12.06 -6.87 -10.02
CA GLY A 105 11.02 -7.88 -9.86
C GLY A 105 10.86 -8.42 -8.43
N GLU A 106 11.47 -7.76 -7.44
CA GLU A 106 11.35 -8.14 -6.03
C GLU A 106 10.09 -7.52 -5.42
N ILE A 107 9.35 -8.29 -4.60
CA ILE A 107 8.17 -7.77 -3.89
C ILE A 107 8.61 -6.77 -2.82
N VAL A 108 8.16 -5.53 -2.97
CA VAL A 108 8.43 -4.44 -2.03
C VAL A 108 7.23 -4.06 -1.17
N GLY A 109 6.03 -4.46 -1.56
CA GLY A 109 4.82 -4.23 -0.77
C GLY A 109 3.60 -4.92 -1.34
N MET A 110 2.45 -4.67 -0.71
CA MET A 110 1.16 -5.18 -1.14
C MET A 110 0.10 -4.09 -1.02
N VAL A 111 -0.64 -3.87 -2.10
CA VAL A 111 -1.73 -2.87 -2.14
C VAL A 111 -2.83 -3.30 -1.18
N PHE A 112 -3.34 -2.36 -0.39
CA PHE A 112 -4.55 -2.60 0.41
C PHE A 112 -5.62 -1.52 0.25
N ASP A 113 -5.26 -0.29 -0.13
CA ASP A 113 -6.22 0.80 -0.27
C ASP A 113 -5.70 1.93 -1.17
N GLY A 114 -6.54 2.92 -1.47
CA GLY A 114 -6.17 4.24 -1.97
C GLY A 114 -6.36 5.33 -0.91
N ASN A 115 -5.75 6.50 -1.08
CA ASN A 115 -6.03 7.63 -0.20
C ASN A 115 -7.41 8.27 -0.51
N ILE A 116 -7.90 9.14 0.38
CA ILE A 116 -9.23 9.77 0.20
C ILE A 116 -9.33 10.59 -1.10
N GLU A 117 -8.22 11.14 -1.59
CA GLU A 117 -8.15 11.84 -2.86
C GLU A 117 -8.27 10.90 -4.08
N SER A 118 -8.02 9.60 -3.93
CA SER A 118 -8.12 8.63 -5.03
C SER A 118 -9.55 8.22 -5.37
N LEU A 119 -10.55 8.59 -4.56
CA LEU A 119 -11.96 8.24 -4.81
C LEU A 119 -12.50 8.79 -6.15
N ALA A 120 -11.90 9.87 -6.66
CA ALA A 120 -12.27 10.44 -7.96
C ALA A 120 -11.68 9.68 -9.16
N LEU A 121 -10.67 8.81 -8.95
CA LEU A 121 -9.97 8.11 -10.03
C LEU A 121 -10.86 7.15 -10.83
N THR A 122 -11.99 6.72 -10.25
CA THR A 122 -13.01 5.94 -10.97
C THR A 122 -13.55 6.66 -12.22
N TYR A 123 -13.40 7.98 -12.31
CA TYR A 123 -13.89 8.79 -13.43
C TYR A 123 -12.78 9.49 -14.22
N ALA A 124 -11.68 9.87 -13.56
CA ALA A 124 -10.54 10.52 -14.20
C ALA A 124 -9.27 10.34 -13.37
N TYR A 125 -8.21 9.84 -13.99
CA TYR A 125 -6.92 9.67 -13.32
C TYR A 125 -6.17 11.01 -13.15
N SER A 126 -5.58 11.22 -11.97
CA SER A 126 -4.59 12.28 -11.68
C SER A 126 -3.58 11.78 -10.64
N ASP A 127 -2.30 12.04 -10.85
CA ASP A 127 -1.22 11.70 -9.92
C ASP A 127 -0.79 12.88 -9.02
N ASP A 128 -1.54 13.98 -9.03
CA ASP A 128 -1.25 15.15 -8.20
C ASP A 128 -1.38 14.78 -6.72
N GLN A 129 -2.56 14.31 -6.34
CA GLN A 129 -2.89 13.94 -4.96
C GLN A 129 -3.22 12.46 -4.77
N ALA A 130 -3.74 11.77 -5.78
CA ALA A 130 -4.17 10.39 -5.60
C ALA A 130 -2.99 9.42 -5.45
N ARG A 131 -3.10 8.49 -4.51
CA ARG A 131 -2.06 7.52 -4.19
C ARG A 131 -2.66 6.14 -3.95
N ALA A 132 -2.02 5.12 -4.49
CA ALA A 132 -2.16 3.76 -4.01
C ALA A 132 -1.38 3.61 -2.70
N VAL A 133 -1.98 2.95 -1.72
CA VAL A 133 -1.44 2.69 -0.38
C VAL A 133 -1.12 1.21 -0.24
N HIS A 134 0.11 0.97 0.20
CA HIS A 134 0.71 -0.35 0.31
C HIS A 134 1.18 -0.60 1.73
N VAL A 135 1.08 -1.85 2.19
CA VAL A 135 1.89 -2.30 3.34
C VAL A 135 3.30 -2.62 2.84
N ALA A 136 4.31 -2.18 3.59
CA ALA A 136 5.71 -2.43 3.26
C ALA A 136 6.10 -3.89 3.53
N SER A 137 6.76 -4.54 2.57
CA SER A 137 7.26 -5.91 2.73
C SER A 137 8.21 -6.05 3.92
N GLN A 138 9.04 -5.03 4.18
CA GLN A 138 9.96 -5.01 5.31
C GLN A 138 9.22 -5.09 6.65
N ALA A 139 8.10 -4.37 6.79
CA ALA A 139 7.27 -4.40 8.00
C ALA A 139 6.61 -5.77 8.19
N ILE A 140 6.11 -6.38 7.11
CA ILE A 140 5.56 -7.75 7.16
C ILE A 140 6.63 -8.73 7.67
N VAL A 141 7.82 -8.70 7.06
CA VAL A 141 8.94 -9.56 7.45
C VAL A 141 9.36 -9.32 8.89
N GLU A 142 9.47 -8.06 9.31
CA GLU A 142 9.86 -7.71 10.67
C GLU A 142 8.87 -8.25 11.69
N VAL A 143 7.57 -8.04 11.48
CA VAL A 143 6.51 -8.49 12.37
C VAL A 143 6.47 -10.02 12.44
N LEU A 144 6.50 -10.70 11.29
CA LEU A 144 6.53 -12.17 11.22
C LEU A 144 7.74 -12.77 11.95
N ARG A 145 8.89 -12.11 11.84
CA ARG A 145 10.15 -12.55 12.46
C ARG A 145 10.17 -12.28 13.96
N LYS A 146 9.87 -11.06 14.39
CA LYS A 146 10.12 -10.60 15.75
C LYS A 146 8.93 -10.80 16.69
N LEU A 147 7.70 -10.54 16.20
CA LEU A 147 6.49 -10.67 17.02
C LEU A 147 5.87 -12.05 16.93
N TYR A 148 5.77 -12.60 15.71
CA TYR A 148 5.12 -13.88 15.49
C TYR A 148 6.08 -15.08 15.52
N LYS A 149 7.39 -14.84 15.38
CA LYS A 149 8.45 -15.85 15.44
C LYS A 149 8.15 -17.03 14.51
N THR A 150 7.95 -16.75 13.23
CA THR A 150 7.53 -17.71 12.19
C THR A 150 8.67 -18.04 11.18
N PRO A 151 9.79 -18.65 11.62
CA PRO A 151 10.95 -18.87 10.75
C PRO A 151 10.67 -19.84 9.60
N ALA A 152 9.72 -20.77 9.74
CA ALA A 152 9.33 -21.67 8.66
C ALA A 152 8.65 -20.91 7.51
N LEU A 153 7.69 -20.04 7.84
CA LEU A 153 7.00 -19.20 6.86
C LEU A 153 7.95 -18.24 6.17
N LEU A 154 8.86 -17.60 6.91
CA LEU A 154 9.85 -16.71 6.31
C LEU A 154 10.77 -17.42 5.30
N ARG A 155 11.13 -18.68 5.57
CA ARG A 155 11.89 -19.51 4.61
C ARG A 155 11.06 -19.83 3.37
N GLU A 156 9.79 -20.17 3.53
CA GLU A 156 8.88 -20.44 2.41
C GLU A 156 8.69 -19.21 1.52
N LEU A 157 8.63 -18.03 2.12
CA LEU A 157 8.56 -16.74 1.42
C LEU A 157 9.90 -16.30 0.79
N GLY A 158 10.95 -17.13 0.87
CA GLY A 158 12.26 -16.83 0.29
C GLY A 158 13.02 -15.69 0.99
N VAL A 159 12.61 -15.30 2.20
CA VAL A 159 13.29 -14.25 2.97
C VAL A 159 14.62 -14.81 3.48
N PRO A 160 15.76 -14.16 3.17
CA PRO A 160 17.06 -14.63 3.65
C PRO A 160 17.10 -14.76 5.17
N ALA A 161 17.78 -15.80 5.64
CA ALA A 161 18.13 -15.91 7.05
C ALA A 161 18.98 -14.68 7.44
N VAL A 162 18.79 -14.16 8.65
CA VAL A 162 19.63 -13.09 9.18
C VAL A 162 21.05 -13.64 9.25
N HIS A 163 21.97 -13.17 8.40
CA HIS A 163 23.38 -13.39 8.64
C HIS A 163 23.73 -12.66 9.94
N GLY A 164 24.26 -13.39 10.92
CA GLY A 164 24.94 -12.77 12.06
C GLY A 164 26.08 -11.87 11.57
N PRO A 165 26.61 -10.97 12.42
CA PRO A 165 27.74 -10.13 12.02
C PRO A 165 28.85 -10.99 11.44
N THR A 166 29.40 -10.57 10.29
CA THR A 166 30.64 -11.15 9.76
C THR A 166 31.69 -11.10 10.86
N PRO A 167 32.29 -12.23 11.28
CA PRO A 167 33.43 -12.22 12.19
C PRO A 167 34.55 -11.34 11.60
N PRO A 168 35.39 -10.72 12.45
CA PRO A 168 36.40 -9.77 12.01
C PRO A 168 37.38 -10.35 10.98
#